data_AF-A0A955D7B8-F1
#
_entry.id   AF-A0A955D7B8-F1
#
_cell.length_a   1.000
_cell.length_b   1.000
_cell.length_c   1.000
_cell.angle_alpha   90.00
_cell.angle_beta   90.00
_cell.angle_gamma   90.00
#
_symmetry.space_group_name_H-M   'P 1'
#
loop_
_entity.id
_entity.type
_entity.pdbx_description
1 polymer ?
#
loop_
_entity_poly.entity_id
_entity_poly.type
_entity_poly.pdbx_seq_one_letter_code
_entity_poly.pdbx_strand_id
1 'polypeptide(L)'
;MADTPTPAPGSNPLQPPAGLKFDPGLPHHAKPRVRPLRGFPMQGKAPDGKDVMLLGLADARQVTDKIVATIPPVQHLIPHMQQGDKTIEEIVAATGKGVTPEFVQTFVAQLDDAGLLFGPRFEGILSEMRAAFDSSDVLPPGSTAQFADALVVGKHGKDATDEQKRDEGPALLTEAMDAWIAKALENAESPSLDALPRAIVAPHLDYQRGWMNYAHVWGRLRVVDRPDRVVIL
;
A
#
# COMPACT_ATOMS: atom_id res chain seq x y z
N MET A 1 -33.18 -5.08 -7.96
CA MET A 1 -32.33 -5.31 -9.15
C MET A 1 -31.51 -4.05 -9.34
N ALA A 2 -30.36 -3.97 -8.69
CA ALA A 2 -29.47 -2.82 -8.77
C ALA A 2 -28.39 -3.14 -9.80
N ASP A 3 -28.28 -2.24 -10.77
CA ASP A 3 -27.45 -2.30 -11.97
C ASP A 3 -25.97 -2.31 -11.54
N THR A 4 -25.31 -3.46 -11.65
CA THR A 4 -23.86 -3.55 -11.47
C THR A 4 -23.19 -2.77 -12.60
N PRO A 5 -22.33 -1.79 -12.30
CA PRO A 5 -21.62 -1.07 -13.36
C PRO A 5 -20.79 -2.08 -14.14
N THR A 6 -21.14 -2.22 -15.42
CA THR A 6 -20.42 -3.06 -16.37
C THR A 6 -18.97 -2.58 -16.42
N PRO A 7 -17.96 -3.45 -16.19
CA PRO A 7 -16.57 -3.04 -16.31
C PRO A 7 -16.35 -2.52 -17.74
N ALA A 8 -15.81 -1.30 -17.84
CA ALA A 8 -15.52 -0.66 -19.12
C ALA A 8 -14.71 -1.62 -20.02
N PRO A 9 -14.98 -1.64 -21.34
CA PRO A 9 -14.30 -2.53 -22.27
C PRO A 9 -12.78 -2.38 -22.14
N GLY A 10 -12.11 -3.53 -22.01
CA GLY A 10 -10.73 -3.66 -21.55
C GLY A 10 -9.76 -2.69 -22.22
N SER A 11 -9.28 -1.73 -21.43
CA SER A 11 -8.09 -0.97 -21.77
C SER A 11 -6.93 -1.95 -21.92
N ASN A 12 -6.38 -2.03 -23.13
CA ASN A 12 -5.17 -2.77 -23.41
C ASN A 12 -4.08 -2.33 -22.41
N PRO A 13 -3.57 -3.22 -21.55
CA PRO A 13 -2.62 -2.85 -20.49
C PRO A 13 -1.26 -2.39 -21.04
N LEU A 14 -0.99 -2.61 -22.33
CA LEU A 14 0.20 -2.12 -23.02
C LEU A 14 -0.03 -0.79 -23.77
N GLN A 15 -1.27 -0.29 -23.81
CA GLN A 15 -1.60 0.96 -24.47
C GLN A 15 -1.79 2.04 -23.39
N PRO A 16 -1.09 3.18 -23.48
CA PRO A 16 -1.37 4.30 -22.60
C PRO A 16 -2.86 4.68 -22.69
N PRO A 17 -3.51 5.06 -21.58
CA PRO A 17 -4.78 5.74 -21.61
C PRO A 17 -4.79 6.82 -22.69
N ALA A 18 -5.84 6.85 -23.50
CA ALA A 18 -5.96 7.80 -24.59
C ALA A 18 -5.84 9.23 -24.05
N GLY A 19 -4.85 10.00 -24.53
CA GLY A 19 -4.65 11.40 -24.15
C GLY A 19 -3.43 11.68 -23.28
N LEU A 20 -2.69 10.68 -22.80
CA LEU A 20 -1.40 10.91 -22.12
C LEU A 20 -0.37 11.42 -23.13
N LYS A 21 0.17 12.61 -22.86
CA LYS A 21 1.20 13.24 -23.69
C LYS A 21 2.44 13.51 -22.85
N PHE A 22 3.58 13.09 -23.36
CA PHE A 22 4.86 13.56 -22.88
C PHE A 22 4.97 15.07 -23.17
N ASP A 23 5.38 15.82 -22.16
CA ASP A 23 5.61 17.26 -22.27
C ASP A 23 7.08 17.56 -21.95
N PRO A 24 7.91 17.88 -22.95
CA PRO A 24 9.32 18.19 -22.75
C PRO A 24 9.56 19.48 -21.95
N GLY A 25 8.56 20.35 -21.83
CA GLY A 25 8.64 21.58 -21.03
C GLY A 25 8.58 21.32 -19.52
N LEU A 26 8.17 20.13 -19.10
CA LEU A 26 8.08 19.75 -17.70
C LEU A 26 9.42 19.15 -17.22
N PRO A 27 10.05 19.68 -16.16
CA PRO A 27 11.35 19.18 -15.68
C PRO A 27 11.34 17.68 -15.32
N HIS A 28 10.24 17.19 -14.75
CA HIS A 28 10.05 15.79 -14.36
C HIS A 28 9.77 14.86 -15.55
N HIS A 29 9.45 15.40 -16.73
CA HIS A 29 9.39 14.63 -17.97
C HIS A 29 10.74 14.64 -18.69
N ALA A 30 11.41 15.80 -18.76
CA ALA A 30 12.72 15.92 -19.40
C ALA A 30 13.78 15.09 -18.68
N LYS A 31 13.74 15.06 -17.34
CA LYS A 31 14.64 14.27 -16.49
C LYS A 31 13.83 13.47 -15.47
N PRO A 32 13.26 12.32 -15.89
CA PRO A 32 12.34 11.57 -15.06
C PRO A 32 13.03 11.02 -13.83
N ARG A 33 12.44 11.31 -12.67
CA ARG A 33 12.85 10.74 -11.39
C ARG A 33 11.75 9.82 -10.88
N VAL A 34 11.99 8.51 -10.93
CA VAL A 34 11.03 7.53 -10.40
C VAL A 34 11.04 7.51 -8.88
N ARG A 35 9.87 7.28 -8.29
CA ARG A 35 9.74 6.92 -6.88
C ARG A 35 10.21 5.48 -6.64
N PRO A 36 10.40 5.04 -5.38
CA PRO A 36 10.64 3.63 -5.10
C PRO A 36 9.47 2.78 -5.62
N LEU A 37 9.73 1.98 -6.67
CA LEU A 37 8.71 1.15 -7.31
C LEU A 37 8.79 -0.29 -6.81
N ARG A 38 7.63 -0.93 -6.67
CA ARG A 38 7.48 -2.37 -6.46
C ARG A 38 7.00 -3.01 -7.77
N GLY A 39 7.84 -3.88 -8.33
CA GLY A 39 7.49 -4.70 -9.50
C GLY A 39 6.87 -6.02 -9.08
N PHE A 40 5.81 -6.47 -9.77
CA PHE A 40 5.23 -7.80 -9.59
C PHE A 40 4.73 -8.36 -10.93
N PRO A 41 4.80 -9.69 -11.12
CA PRO A 41 4.25 -10.30 -12.31
C PRO A 41 2.73 -10.17 -12.30
N MET A 42 2.16 -9.81 -13.46
CA MET A 42 0.72 -9.80 -13.66
C MET A 42 0.38 -10.44 -15.00
N GLN A 43 -0.76 -11.12 -15.07
CA GLN A 43 -1.29 -11.61 -16.35
C GLN A 43 -2.08 -10.49 -17.00
N GLY A 44 -1.82 -10.24 -18.29
CA GLY A 44 -2.58 -9.32 -19.12
C GLY A 44 -2.97 -9.98 -20.43
N LYS A 45 -3.81 -9.31 -21.21
CA LYS A 45 -4.14 -9.74 -22.57
C LYS A 45 -3.44 -8.87 -23.58
N ALA A 46 -2.73 -9.48 -24.52
CA ALA A 46 -2.18 -8.78 -25.66
C ALA A 46 -3.30 -8.34 -26.63
N PRO A 47 -3.02 -7.42 -27.57
CA PRO A 47 -3.99 -7.00 -28.58
C PRO A 47 -4.55 -8.15 -29.43
N ASP A 48 -3.84 -9.28 -29.53
CA ASP A 48 -4.28 -10.49 -30.22
C ASP A 48 -5.12 -11.44 -29.35
N GLY A 49 -5.46 -11.00 -28.13
CA GLY A 49 -6.27 -11.76 -27.17
C GLY A 49 -5.53 -12.84 -26.40
N LYS A 50 -4.23 -13.03 -26.63
CA LYS A 50 -3.43 -14.02 -25.90
C LYS A 50 -3.02 -13.51 -24.53
N ASP A 51 -2.96 -14.44 -23.58
CA ASP A 51 -2.42 -14.14 -22.26
C ASP A 51 -0.91 -13.86 -22.38
N VAL A 52 -0.51 -12.71 -21.87
CA VAL A 52 0.88 -12.26 -21.82
C VAL A 52 1.25 -11.93 -20.38
N MET A 53 2.46 -12.31 -20.00
CA MET A 53 3.04 -11.92 -18.72
C MET A 53 3.52 -10.46 -18.83
N LEU A 54 2.93 -9.62 -18.00
CA LEU A 54 3.28 -8.21 -17.87
C LEU A 54 3.96 -7.98 -16.52
N LEU A 55 4.67 -6.87 -16.45
CA LEU A 55 5.21 -6.32 -15.23
C LEU A 55 4.28 -5.22 -14.73
N GLY A 56 3.65 -5.43 -13.57
CA GLY A 56 2.96 -4.37 -12.84
C GLY A 56 3.96 -3.57 -12.01
N LEU A 57 3.91 -2.24 -12.13
CA LEU A 57 4.67 -1.30 -11.32
C LEU A 57 3.70 -0.52 -10.41
N ALA A 58 3.94 -0.59 -9.11
CA ALA A 58 3.19 0.15 -8.09
C ALA A 58 4.14 0.95 -7.18
N ASP A 59 3.61 1.96 -6.48
CA ASP A 59 4.38 2.68 -5.46
C ASP A 59 4.71 1.76 -4.29
N ALA A 60 5.99 1.59 -3.98
CA ALA A 60 6.41 0.80 -2.83
C ALA A 60 5.96 1.43 -1.50
N ARG A 61 5.70 2.75 -1.49
CA ARG A 61 5.20 3.47 -0.30
C ARG A 61 3.67 3.63 -0.27
N GLN A 62 2.95 3.07 -1.25
CA GLN A 62 1.49 3.07 -1.30
C GLN A 62 0.83 4.46 -1.18
N VAL A 63 1.47 5.52 -1.67
CA VAL A 63 0.86 6.87 -1.74
C VAL A 63 -0.16 6.95 -2.87
N THR A 64 0.03 6.14 -3.92
CA THR A 64 -0.90 5.98 -5.04
C THR A 64 -1.28 4.51 -5.15
N ASP A 65 -2.55 4.26 -5.46
CA ASP A 65 -3.13 2.93 -5.72
C ASP A 65 -3.02 2.52 -7.19
N LYS A 66 -2.63 3.45 -8.07
CA LYS A 66 -2.50 3.22 -9.50
C LYS A 66 -1.33 2.29 -9.82
N ILE A 67 -1.57 1.39 -10.77
CA ILE A 67 -0.58 0.44 -11.28
C ILE A 67 -0.32 0.76 -12.74
N VAL A 68 0.96 0.83 -13.11
CA VAL A 68 1.38 0.90 -14.52
C VAL A 68 1.78 -0.50 -14.97
N ALA A 69 1.06 -1.06 -15.93
CA ALA A 69 1.42 -2.31 -16.57
C ALA A 69 2.40 -2.05 -17.73
N THR A 70 3.48 -2.83 -17.79
CA THR A 70 4.50 -2.68 -18.82
C THR A 70 5.14 -4.02 -19.17
N ILE A 71 6.02 -4.03 -20.17
CA ILE A 71 6.77 -5.21 -20.56
C ILE A 71 7.96 -5.46 -19.60
N PRO A 72 8.32 -6.71 -19.29
CA PRO A 72 9.41 -7.02 -18.36
C PRO A 72 10.76 -6.32 -18.63
N PRO A 73 11.20 -6.10 -19.89
CA PRO A 73 12.47 -5.42 -20.17
C PRO A 73 12.60 -4.00 -19.60
N VAL A 74 11.49 -3.34 -19.22
CA VAL A 74 11.51 -2.02 -18.58
C VAL A 74 12.22 -2.01 -17.24
N GLN A 75 12.42 -3.16 -16.58
CA GLN A 75 13.24 -3.25 -15.37
C GLN A 75 14.67 -2.73 -15.57
N HIS A 76 15.19 -2.77 -16.79
CA HIS A 76 16.51 -2.23 -17.12
C HIS A 76 16.51 -0.70 -17.29
N LEU A 77 15.36 -0.08 -17.57
CA LEU A 77 15.21 1.38 -17.68
C LEU A 77 15.15 2.06 -16.30
N ILE A 78 14.47 1.43 -15.34
CA ILE A 78 14.16 2.00 -14.03
C ILE A 78 15.41 2.52 -13.30
N PRO A 79 16.56 1.79 -13.23
CA PRO A 79 17.77 2.29 -12.57
C PRO A 79 18.28 3.62 -13.12
N HIS A 80 18.10 3.88 -14.42
CA HIS A 80 18.53 5.12 -15.06
C HIS A 80 17.63 6.32 -14.75
N MET A 81 16.44 6.08 -14.19
CA MET A 81 15.49 7.12 -13.79
C MET A 81 15.49 7.36 -12.28
N GLN A 82 16.29 6.66 -11.46
CA GLN A 82 16.19 6.78 -9.99
C GLN A 82 16.69 8.13 -9.46
N GLN A 83 17.69 8.73 -10.15
CA GLN A 83 18.31 9.98 -9.72
C GLN A 83 17.68 11.22 -10.36
N GLY A 84 17.09 11.11 -11.55
CA GLY A 84 16.52 12.26 -12.27
C GLY A 84 17.58 13.22 -12.83
N ASP A 85 18.79 12.72 -13.10
CA ASP A 85 19.90 13.47 -13.69
C ASP A 85 19.98 13.30 -15.21
N LYS A 86 19.51 12.15 -15.72
CA LYS A 86 19.53 11.75 -17.12
C LYS A 86 18.31 12.22 -17.91
N THR A 87 18.58 12.64 -19.14
CA THR A 87 17.60 12.92 -20.19
C THR A 87 17.06 11.63 -20.82
N ILE A 88 15.96 11.74 -21.57
CA ILE A 88 15.37 10.61 -22.30
C ILE A 88 16.39 9.98 -23.26
N GLU A 89 17.14 10.81 -23.98
CA GLU A 89 18.15 10.37 -24.94
C GLU A 89 19.28 9.60 -24.24
N GLU A 90 19.74 10.08 -23.09
CA GLU A 90 20.76 9.41 -22.28
C GLU A 90 20.26 8.08 -21.69
N ILE A 91 18.97 8.01 -21.32
CA ILE A 91 18.34 6.77 -20.83
C ILE A 91 18.27 5.73 -21.96
N VAL A 92 17.84 6.14 -23.17
CA VAL A 92 17.78 5.28 -24.35
C VAL A 92 19.19 4.76 -24.68
N ALA A 93 20.18 5.64 -24.72
CA ALA A 93 21.57 5.28 -25.00
C ALA A 93 22.15 4.31 -23.95
N ALA A 94 21.85 4.52 -22.67
CA ALA A 94 22.35 3.68 -21.59
C ALA A 94 21.71 2.27 -21.54
N THR A 95 20.46 2.14 -21.99
CA THR A 95 19.71 0.88 -21.91
C THR A 95 20.01 -0.07 -23.07
N GLY A 96 20.33 0.46 -24.26
CA GLY A 96 20.76 -0.33 -25.42
C GLY A 96 19.64 -0.78 -26.36
N LYS A 97 19.88 -1.87 -27.11
CA LYS A 97 19.05 -2.29 -28.26
C LYS A 97 17.63 -2.71 -27.84
N GLY A 98 16.62 -2.06 -28.45
CA GLY A 98 15.21 -2.42 -28.31
C GLY A 98 14.34 -1.37 -27.62
N VAL A 99 14.93 -0.28 -27.12
CA VAL A 99 14.21 0.85 -26.53
C VAL A 99 14.23 2.02 -27.51
N THR A 100 13.07 2.57 -27.85
CA THR A 100 12.97 3.78 -28.68
C THR A 100 12.65 5.00 -27.81
N PRO A 101 13.03 6.22 -28.23
CA PRO A 101 12.67 7.45 -27.52
C PRO A 101 11.15 7.58 -27.28
N GLU A 102 10.33 7.22 -28.26
CA GLU A 102 8.87 7.31 -28.20
C GLU A 102 8.29 6.39 -27.11
N PHE A 103 8.88 5.20 -26.96
CA PHE A 103 8.50 4.27 -25.90
C PHE A 103 8.82 4.86 -24.52
N VAL A 104 10.02 5.42 -24.33
CA VAL A 104 10.42 6.02 -23.05
C VAL A 104 9.56 7.23 -22.72
N GLN A 105 9.28 8.10 -23.70
CA GLN A 105 8.38 9.25 -23.52
C GLN A 105 6.98 8.82 -23.09
N THR A 106 6.42 7.80 -23.75
CA THR A 106 5.10 7.25 -23.41
C THR A 106 5.10 6.66 -22.01
N PHE A 107 6.16 5.92 -21.67
CA PHE A 107 6.31 5.30 -20.35
C PHE A 107 6.45 6.36 -19.23
N VAL A 108 7.22 7.43 -19.46
CA VAL A 108 7.33 8.56 -18.54
C VAL A 108 5.97 9.23 -18.32
N ALA A 109 5.20 9.47 -19.38
CA ALA A 109 3.85 10.04 -19.24
C ALA A 109 2.89 9.13 -18.47
N GLN A 110 2.98 7.80 -18.63
CA GLN A 110 2.21 6.84 -17.84
C GLN A 110 2.62 6.86 -16.36
N LEU A 111 3.91 6.93 -16.08
CA LEU A 111 4.42 7.01 -14.70
C LEU A 111 4.02 8.32 -14.02
N ASP A 112 4.03 9.45 -14.73
CA ASP A 112 3.55 10.73 -14.19
C ASP A 112 2.05 10.67 -13.87
N ASP A 113 1.22 10.18 -14.80
CA ASP A 113 -0.21 10.04 -14.58
C ASP A 113 -0.54 9.12 -13.38
N ALA A 114 0.25 8.06 -13.21
CA ALA A 114 0.11 7.17 -12.06
C ALA A 114 0.61 7.79 -10.73
N GLY A 115 1.28 8.95 -10.76
CA GLY A 115 1.91 9.55 -9.58
C GLY A 115 3.17 8.82 -9.12
N LEU A 116 3.81 8.07 -10.03
CA LEU A 116 5.00 7.25 -9.79
C LEU A 116 6.31 8.00 -10.10
N LEU A 117 6.23 9.20 -10.68
CA LEU A 117 7.35 10.13 -10.80
C LEU A 117 7.31 11.18 -9.68
N PHE A 118 8.48 11.67 -9.28
CA PHE A 118 8.56 12.90 -8.50
C PHE A 118 8.19 14.08 -9.40
N GLY A 119 7.04 14.69 -9.14
CA GLY A 119 6.51 15.81 -9.89
C GLY A 119 5.24 16.37 -9.24
N PRO A 120 4.63 17.42 -9.84
CA PRO A 120 3.46 18.11 -9.29
C PRO A 120 2.29 17.18 -9.01
N ARG A 121 2.11 16.14 -9.84
CA ARG A 121 1.04 15.16 -9.66
C ARG A 121 1.20 14.33 -8.40
N PHE A 122 2.40 13.82 -8.16
CA PHE A 122 2.72 13.13 -6.92
C PHE A 122 2.59 14.06 -5.70
N GLU A 123 3.08 15.29 -5.80
CA GLU A 123 2.98 16.27 -4.72
C GLU A 123 1.53 16.59 -4.36
N GLY A 124 0.65 16.69 -5.36
CA GLY A 124 -0.80 16.83 -5.17
C GLY A 124 -1.41 15.67 -4.40
N ILE A 125 -1.15 14.43 -4.84
CA ILE A 125 -1.65 13.21 -4.17
C ILE A 125 -1.12 13.13 -2.73
N LEU A 126 0.16 13.42 -2.52
CA LEU A 126 0.77 13.40 -1.19
C LEU A 126 0.17 14.47 -0.27
N SER A 127 -0.09 15.67 -0.79
CA SER A 127 -0.70 16.76 -0.04
C SER A 127 -2.14 16.42 0.35
N GLU A 128 -2.91 15.84 -0.56
CA GLU A 128 -4.28 15.39 -0.29
C GLU A 128 -4.29 14.27 0.75
N MET A 129 -3.42 13.27 0.61
CA MET A 129 -3.28 12.18 1.58
C MET A 129 -2.93 12.70 2.98
N ARG A 130 -2.01 13.67 3.07
CA ARG A 130 -1.65 14.30 4.36
C ARG A 130 -2.80 15.10 4.95
N ALA A 131 -3.48 15.90 4.14
CA ALA A 131 -4.63 16.67 4.59
C ALA A 131 -5.78 15.76 5.07
N ALA A 132 -6.04 14.65 4.37
CA ALA A 132 -7.02 13.65 4.78
C ALA A 132 -6.61 12.95 6.10
N PHE A 133 -5.32 12.63 6.26
CA PHE A 133 -4.79 12.07 7.50
C PHE A 133 -4.90 13.04 8.68
N ASP A 134 -4.48 14.30 8.50
CA ASP A 134 -4.48 15.32 9.55
C ASP A 134 -5.88 15.81 9.93
N SER A 135 -6.86 15.69 9.03
CA SER A 135 -8.25 16.07 9.27
C SER A 135 -9.09 14.95 9.91
N SER A 136 -8.55 13.74 10.03
CA SER A 136 -9.27 12.62 10.62
C SER A 136 -9.16 12.62 12.14
N ASP A 137 -10.31 12.55 12.84
CA ASP A 137 -10.36 12.40 14.30
C ASP A 137 -9.80 11.05 14.77
N VAL A 138 -9.74 10.07 13.87
CA VAL A 138 -9.23 8.72 14.11
C VAL A 138 -8.20 8.34 13.06
N LEU A 139 -7.06 7.81 13.49
CA LEU A 139 -6.03 7.36 12.55
C LEU A 139 -6.56 6.15 11.76
N PRO A 140 -6.26 6.04 10.44
CA PRO A 140 -6.70 4.90 9.63
C PRO A 140 -6.25 3.60 10.28
N PRO A 141 -7.16 2.66 10.56
CA PRO A 141 -6.83 1.41 11.22
C PRO A 141 -6.07 0.51 10.24
N GLY A 142 -4.77 0.71 10.05
CA GLY A 142 -3.96 0.01 9.03
C GLY A 142 -3.99 -1.52 9.17
N SER A 143 -3.00 -2.09 9.85
CA SER A 143 -2.97 -3.56 10.07
C SER A 143 -4.08 -4.05 10.99
N THR A 144 -4.62 -3.18 11.84
CA THR A 144 -5.70 -3.51 12.78
C THR A 144 -7.04 -3.74 12.07
N ALA A 145 -7.44 -2.93 11.08
CA ALA A 145 -8.66 -3.23 10.32
C ALA A 145 -8.48 -4.47 9.46
N GLN A 146 -7.32 -4.63 8.81
CA GLN A 146 -7.05 -5.85 8.03
C GLN A 146 -7.17 -7.12 8.89
N PHE A 147 -6.71 -7.06 10.14
CA PHE A 147 -6.86 -8.18 11.06
C PHE A 147 -8.32 -8.38 11.51
N ALA A 148 -9.05 -7.30 11.80
CA ALA A 148 -10.48 -7.39 12.10
C ALA A 148 -11.28 -8.01 10.94
N ASP A 149 -11.03 -7.56 9.71
CA ASP A 149 -11.62 -8.10 8.49
C ASP A 149 -11.30 -9.59 8.33
N ALA A 150 -10.04 -9.99 8.60
CA ALA A 150 -9.63 -11.39 8.53
C ALA A 150 -10.36 -12.27 9.56
N LEU A 151 -10.67 -11.76 10.75
CA LEU A 151 -11.47 -12.46 11.75
C LEU A 151 -12.92 -12.65 11.26
N VAL A 152 -13.52 -11.63 10.65
CA VAL A 152 -14.88 -11.69 10.08
C VAL A 152 -14.92 -12.70 8.92
N VAL A 153 -13.93 -12.67 8.03
CA VAL A 153 -13.77 -13.65 6.93
C VAL A 153 -13.54 -15.06 7.48
N GLY A 154 -12.81 -15.20 8.58
CA GLY A 154 -12.64 -16.49 9.25
C GLY A 154 -13.96 -17.07 9.79
N LYS A 155 -14.88 -16.21 10.22
CA LYS A 155 -16.21 -16.59 10.75
C LYS A 155 -17.23 -16.86 9.64
N HIS A 156 -17.30 -16.00 8.61
CA HIS A 156 -18.34 -16.03 7.58
C HIS A 156 -17.88 -16.59 6.23
N GLY A 157 -16.58 -16.85 6.06
CA GLY A 157 -15.99 -17.27 4.80
C GLY A 157 -15.60 -16.09 3.90
N LYS A 158 -15.14 -16.41 2.68
CA LYS A 158 -14.59 -15.43 1.72
C LYS A 158 -15.62 -14.42 1.19
N ASP A 159 -16.90 -14.71 1.37
CA ASP A 159 -18.03 -13.90 0.89
C ASP A 159 -18.52 -12.88 1.93
N ALA A 160 -17.76 -12.66 3.01
CA ALA A 160 -18.08 -11.64 4.01
C ALA A 160 -18.21 -10.26 3.36
N THR A 161 -19.38 -9.64 3.56
CA THR A 161 -19.70 -8.31 3.03
C THR A 161 -18.93 -7.22 3.78
N ASP A 162 -18.77 -6.06 3.14
CA ASP A 162 -18.11 -4.92 3.79
C ASP A 162 -18.90 -4.37 4.98
N GLU A 163 -20.22 -4.53 4.96
CA GLU A 163 -21.09 -4.19 6.09
C GLU A 163 -20.83 -5.11 7.28
N GLN A 164 -20.72 -6.43 7.06
CA GLN A 164 -20.36 -7.38 8.12
C GLN A 164 -18.96 -7.10 8.69
N LYS A 165 -17.99 -6.76 7.84
CA LYS A 165 -16.63 -6.42 8.29
C LYS A 165 -16.64 -5.21 9.21
N ARG A 166 -17.34 -4.16 8.82
CA ARG A 166 -17.47 -2.93 9.60
C ARG A 166 -18.19 -3.15 10.93
N ASP A 167 -19.28 -3.91 10.92
CA ASP A 167 -20.18 -3.99 12.06
C ASP A 167 -19.75 -5.08 13.07
N GLU A 168 -19.19 -6.20 12.62
CA GLU A 168 -18.74 -7.31 13.49
C GLU A 168 -17.24 -7.26 13.82
N GLY A 169 -16.42 -6.64 12.96
CA GLY A 169 -14.96 -6.60 13.10
C GLY A 169 -14.48 -6.09 14.47
N PRO A 170 -14.97 -4.95 14.99
CA PRO A 170 -14.53 -4.42 16.29
C PRO A 170 -14.81 -5.37 17.47
N ALA A 171 -15.97 -6.04 17.46
CA ALA A 171 -16.35 -6.98 18.52
C ALA A 171 -15.47 -8.23 18.48
N LEU A 172 -15.31 -8.84 17.30
CA LEU A 172 -14.46 -10.02 17.11
C LEU A 172 -12.99 -9.74 17.44
N LEU A 173 -12.51 -8.54 17.10
CA LEU A 173 -11.16 -8.11 17.47
C LEU A 173 -11.01 -8.04 18.99
N THR A 174 -11.99 -7.49 19.70
CA THR A 174 -11.98 -7.41 21.17
C THR A 174 -11.93 -8.81 21.79
N GLU A 175 -12.80 -9.71 21.33
CA GLU A 175 -12.84 -11.11 21.78
C GLU A 175 -11.51 -11.83 21.54
N ALA A 176 -10.90 -11.64 20.36
CA ALA A 176 -9.60 -12.23 20.05
C ALA A 176 -8.49 -11.71 20.98
N MET A 177 -8.46 -10.40 21.24
CA MET A 177 -7.48 -9.79 22.15
C MET A 177 -7.68 -10.25 23.60
N ASP A 178 -8.93 -10.39 24.04
CA ASP A 178 -9.27 -10.94 25.36
C ASP A 178 -8.79 -12.38 25.51
N ALA A 179 -9.05 -13.22 24.51
CA ALA A 179 -8.62 -14.61 24.51
C ALA A 179 -7.09 -14.74 24.55
N TRP A 180 -6.38 -13.90 23.78
CA TRP A 180 -4.92 -13.85 23.77
C TRP A 180 -4.34 -13.40 25.12
N ILE A 181 -4.93 -12.38 25.75
CA ILE A 181 -4.50 -11.92 27.07
C ILE A 181 -4.73 -12.99 28.13
N ALA A 182 -5.92 -13.60 28.15
CA ALA A 182 -6.22 -14.71 29.05
C ALA A 182 -5.21 -15.86 28.87
N LYS A 183 -4.90 -16.21 27.61
CA LYS A 183 -3.98 -17.31 27.31
C LYS A 183 -2.55 -17.01 27.70
N ALA A 184 -2.05 -15.79 27.44
CA ALA A 184 -0.68 -15.43 27.79
C ALA A 184 -0.47 -15.33 29.30
N LEU A 185 -1.48 -14.86 30.04
CA LEU A 185 -1.37 -14.65 31.49
C LEU A 185 -1.77 -15.85 32.35
N GLU A 186 -2.31 -16.92 31.74
CA GLU A 186 -2.77 -18.14 32.43
C GLU A 186 -1.76 -18.70 33.44
N ASN A 187 -0.45 -18.65 33.10
CA ASN A 187 0.63 -19.16 33.94
C ASN A 187 1.63 -18.07 34.38
N ALA A 188 1.23 -16.79 34.32
CA ALA A 188 2.11 -15.71 34.72
C ALA A 188 2.16 -15.59 36.25
N GLU A 189 3.37 -15.57 36.84
CA GLU A 189 3.57 -15.36 38.29
C GLU A 189 3.00 -14.02 38.77
N SER A 190 3.11 -12.99 37.94
CA SER A 190 2.52 -11.67 38.15
C SER A 190 1.65 -11.32 36.93
N PRO A 191 0.35 -11.69 36.96
CA PRO A 191 -0.56 -11.47 35.83
C PRO A 191 -1.05 -10.02 35.74
N SER A 192 -0.74 -9.18 36.72
CA SER A 192 -1.13 -7.77 36.78
C SER A 192 -0.03 -6.90 37.38
N LEU A 193 0.01 -5.63 36.97
CA LEU A 193 0.80 -4.61 37.66
C LEU A 193 -0.02 -3.97 38.78
N ASP A 194 0.65 -3.54 39.84
CA ASP A 194 0.01 -2.88 40.99
C ASP A 194 -0.27 -1.39 40.75
N ALA A 195 0.42 -0.77 39.80
CA ALA A 195 0.30 0.64 39.46
C ALA A 195 0.62 0.88 37.98
N LEU A 196 0.08 1.96 37.42
CA LEU A 196 0.33 2.36 36.03
C LEU A 196 1.82 2.69 35.83
N PRO A 197 2.56 1.92 34.99
CA PRO A 197 3.96 2.21 34.72
C PRO A 197 4.09 3.49 33.87
N ARG A 198 5.22 4.19 34.05
CA ARG A 198 5.54 5.38 33.25
C ARG A 198 5.89 5.07 31.80
N ALA A 199 6.33 3.85 31.53
CA ALA A 199 6.70 3.37 30.21
C ALA A 199 6.53 1.85 30.12
N ILE A 200 6.26 1.38 28.91
CA ILE A 200 6.28 -0.03 28.55
C ILE A 200 7.07 -0.19 27.26
N VAL A 201 7.55 -1.40 27.02
CA VAL A 201 8.15 -1.80 25.74
C VAL A 201 7.37 -2.99 25.21
N ALA A 202 6.83 -2.85 24.02
CA ALA A 202 6.14 -3.91 23.29
C ALA A 202 6.74 -4.02 21.88
N PRO A 203 6.74 -5.21 21.26
CA PRO A 203 7.18 -5.34 19.87
C PRO A 203 6.24 -4.61 18.90
N HIS A 204 6.59 -4.59 17.61
CA HIS A 204 5.76 -4.02 16.53
C HIS A 204 5.56 -5.01 15.35
N LEU A 205 5.66 -6.31 15.62
CA LEU A 205 5.32 -7.39 14.69
C LEU A 205 3.81 -7.42 14.39
N ASP A 206 3.41 -8.09 13.30
CA ASP A 206 1.99 -8.39 13.07
C ASP A 206 1.41 -9.24 14.22
N TYR A 207 0.08 -9.15 14.37
CA TYR A 207 -0.63 -9.80 15.47
C TYR A 207 -0.42 -11.32 15.49
N GLN A 208 -0.41 -12.00 14.34
CA GLN A 208 -0.28 -13.46 14.30
C GLN A 208 1.05 -13.94 14.89
N ARG A 209 2.14 -13.23 14.61
CA ARG A 209 3.48 -13.57 15.15
C ARG A 209 3.74 -12.99 16.54
N GLY A 210 3.16 -11.83 16.85
CA GLY A 210 3.53 -11.04 18.02
C GLY A 210 2.57 -11.13 19.22
N TRP A 211 1.37 -11.71 19.06
CA TRP A 211 0.29 -11.59 20.06
C TRP A 211 0.69 -11.94 21.49
N MET A 212 1.51 -12.98 21.68
CA MET A 212 1.89 -13.45 23.02
C MET A 212 2.69 -12.37 23.78
N ASN A 213 3.57 -11.65 23.09
CA ASN A 213 4.34 -10.55 23.68
C ASN A 213 3.44 -9.34 23.99
N TYR A 214 2.50 -9.00 23.09
CA TYR A 214 1.53 -7.93 23.33
C TYR A 214 0.65 -8.24 24.53
N ALA A 215 0.14 -9.46 24.60
CA ALA A 215 -0.73 -9.93 25.65
C ALA A 215 -0.06 -9.86 27.03
N HIS A 216 1.23 -10.21 27.13
CA HIS A 216 1.98 -10.08 28.38
C HIS A 216 2.18 -8.63 28.84
N VAL A 217 2.34 -7.68 27.92
CA VAL A 217 2.54 -6.27 28.27
C VAL A 217 1.21 -5.59 28.57
N TRP A 218 0.29 -5.61 27.61
CA TRP A 218 -0.99 -4.91 27.70
C TRP A 218 -1.98 -5.59 28.64
N GLY A 219 -1.95 -6.92 28.75
CA GLY A 219 -2.83 -7.65 29.64
C GLY A 219 -2.61 -7.31 31.11
N ARG A 220 -1.34 -7.12 31.52
CA ARG A 220 -0.99 -6.75 32.90
C ARG A 220 -1.43 -5.33 33.28
N LEU A 221 -1.75 -4.49 32.29
CA LEU A 221 -2.24 -3.12 32.47
C LEU A 221 -3.77 -3.02 32.65
N ARG A 222 -4.53 -4.11 32.54
CA ARG A 222 -6.00 -4.05 32.59
C ARG A 222 -6.58 -3.61 33.93
N VAL A 223 -5.82 -3.76 35.02
CA VAL A 223 -6.27 -3.48 36.39
C VAL A 223 -5.72 -2.17 36.95
N VAL A 224 -4.83 -1.49 36.22
CA VAL A 224 -4.27 -0.21 36.65
C VAL A 224 -5.09 0.95 36.10
N ASP A 225 -4.88 2.14 36.67
CA ASP A 225 -5.53 3.36 36.20
C ASP A 225 -5.26 3.62 34.71
N ARG A 226 -6.27 4.12 34.01
CA ARG A 226 -6.14 4.49 32.60
C ARG A 226 -5.28 5.76 32.48
N PRO A 227 -4.22 5.78 31.66
CA PRO A 227 -3.46 7.00 31.43
C PRO A 227 -4.31 8.06 30.72
N ASP A 228 -4.16 9.32 31.11
CA ASP A 228 -4.76 10.47 30.41
C ASP A 228 -4.17 10.66 29.00
N ARG A 229 -2.92 10.24 28.80
CA ARG A 229 -2.20 10.35 27.53
C ARG A 229 -1.25 9.17 27.34
N VAL A 230 -1.27 8.61 26.14
CA VAL A 230 -0.31 7.61 25.67
C VAL A 230 0.54 8.24 24.58
N VAL A 231 1.86 8.12 24.70
CA VAL A 231 2.81 8.54 23.66
C VAL A 231 3.45 7.28 23.10
N ILE A 232 3.34 7.09 21.79
CA ILE A 232 3.93 5.96 21.05
C ILE A 232 5.13 6.53 20.27
N LEU A 233 6.31 5.95 20.48
CA LEU A 233 7.59 6.36 19.89
C LEU A 233 8.02 5.43 18.76
#